data_AF-A0AAE9D7C8-F1
#
_entry.id   AF-A0AAE9D7C8-F1
#
_cell.length_a   1.000
_cell.length_b   1.000
_cell.length_c   1.000
_cell.angle_alpha   90.00
_cell.angle_beta   90.00
_cell.angle_gamma   90.00
#
_symmetry.space_group_name_H-M   'P 1'
#
loop_
_entity.id
_entity.type
_entity.pdbx_description
1 polymer ?
#
loop_
_entity_poly.entity_id
_entity_poly.type
_entity_poly.pdbx_seq_one_letter_code
_entity_poly.pdbx_strand_id
1 'polypeptide(L)'
;MTELEFSADNVTPAVPITAMCIVADKSKAPRGFVPIVKCQDDQGEADLWRDGFFTINRQVRYICTSTEIPDSNIRTPVQVITNLIIVRESDPIPHGYVAIDYTADSREKSLRKKYVCIRTEPRDRVVDAIGEIIILGKTKKVPRDYTSAGDIDSLLICYKVIPIPQTYGIQTSNSTSNLETQQQSTGGLYPGLPNLSSSTPANLDVTGASGSTAFTMKNVGAPRVKAIDGIDFKVNPMFVRTDSSDGSSKLPDLSQFTHLDQNRLEDKYNYSFATEHSVLS
;
A
#
# COMPACT_ATOMS: atom_id res chain seq x y z
N MET A 1 -40.19 13.13 22.50
CA MET A 1 -38.85 12.59 22.82
C MET A 1 -38.58 11.52 21.79
N THR A 2 -38.09 11.94 20.63
CA THR A 2 -37.89 11.09 19.45
C THR A 2 -36.55 10.37 19.59
N GLU A 3 -36.59 9.05 19.45
CA GLU A 3 -35.47 8.13 19.56
C GLU A 3 -34.36 8.51 18.58
N LEU A 4 -33.15 8.68 19.12
CA LEU A 4 -31.92 8.70 18.34
C LEU A 4 -31.55 7.25 18.06
N GLU A 5 -31.84 6.78 16.85
CA GLU A 5 -31.25 5.55 16.32
C GLU A 5 -29.73 5.71 16.29
N PHE A 6 -29.05 5.10 17.24
CA PHE A 6 -27.63 4.83 17.18
C PHE A 6 -27.43 3.76 16.11
N SER A 7 -27.23 4.18 14.87
CA SER A 7 -26.81 3.29 13.80
C SER A 7 -25.44 2.74 14.20
N ALA A 8 -25.39 1.46 14.56
CA ALA A 8 -24.14 0.76 14.80
C ALA A 8 -23.37 0.77 13.48
N ASP A 9 -22.34 1.62 13.40
CA ASP A 9 -21.40 1.64 12.30
C ASP A 9 -20.86 0.22 12.11
N ASN A 10 -21.32 -0.45 11.06
CA ASN A 10 -20.64 -1.63 10.54
C ASN A 10 -19.35 -1.11 9.91
N VAL A 11 -18.34 -0.86 10.75
CA VAL A 11 -17.04 -0.30 10.36
C VAL A 11 -16.33 -1.35 9.52
N THR A 12 -16.64 -1.33 8.22
CA THR A 12 -15.77 -1.95 7.22
C THR A 12 -14.38 -1.32 7.45
N PRO A 13 -13.32 -2.12 7.68
CA PRO A 13 -12.02 -1.57 7.99
C PRO A 13 -11.59 -0.65 6.86
N ALA A 14 -11.34 0.62 7.18
CA ALA A 14 -10.94 1.61 6.19
C ALA A 14 -9.62 1.17 5.54
N VAL A 15 -9.62 1.11 4.21
CA VAL A 15 -8.45 0.77 3.40
C VAL A 15 -7.88 2.04 2.78
N PRO A 16 -6.56 2.12 2.56
CA PRO A 16 -5.96 3.32 1.96
C PRO A 16 -6.39 3.47 0.51
N ILE A 17 -6.45 4.72 0.07
CA ILE A 17 -6.63 5.10 -1.33
C ILE A 17 -5.29 4.88 -2.04
N THR A 18 -5.31 4.06 -3.08
CA THR A 18 -4.12 3.68 -3.87
C THR A 18 -3.94 4.60 -5.08
N ALA A 19 -5.02 5.10 -5.65
CA ALA A 19 -5.00 5.99 -6.79
C ALA A 19 -6.16 6.98 -6.79
N MET A 20 -5.97 8.10 -7.50
CA MET A 20 -6.98 9.14 -7.68
C MET A 20 -6.86 9.74 -9.07
N CYS A 21 -7.99 10.09 -9.66
CA CYS A 21 -8.07 10.79 -10.93
C CYS A 21 -9.24 11.79 -10.93
N ILE A 22 -9.37 12.56 -12.00
CA ILE A 22 -10.52 13.43 -12.23
C ILE A 22 -11.20 12.99 -13.54
N VAL A 23 -12.53 13.00 -13.58
CA VAL A 23 -13.30 12.67 -14.79
C VAL A 23 -14.26 13.79 -15.16
N ALA A 24 -14.54 13.93 -16.45
CA ALA A 24 -15.56 14.83 -16.97
C ALA A 24 -16.97 14.21 -16.92
N ASP A 25 -17.07 12.89 -16.91
CA ASP A 25 -18.33 12.15 -16.81
C ASP A 25 -18.23 11.09 -15.70
N LYS A 26 -19.07 11.23 -14.66
CA LYS A 26 -19.12 10.27 -13.54
C LYS A 26 -19.48 8.84 -13.96
N SER A 27 -20.12 8.66 -15.12
CA SER A 27 -20.43 7.33 -15.67
C SER A 27 -19.26 6.68 -16.40
N LYS A 28 -18.21 7.46 -16.71
CA LYS A 28 -17.00 7.01 -17.41
C LYS A 28 -15.79 6.94 -16.48
N ALA A 29 -16.02 6.79 -15.18
CA ALA A 29 -14.96 6.50 -14.22
C ALA A 29 -14.18 5.25 -14.67
N PRO A 30 -12.83 5.27 -14.66
CA PRO A 30 -12.05 4.07 -14.96
C PRO A 30 -12.44 2.91 -14.05
N ARG A 31 -12.24 1.67 -14.51
CA ARG A 31 -12.50 0.48 -13.70
C ARG A 31 -11.75 0.58 -12.37
N GLY A 32 -12.46 0.28 -11.28
CA GLY A 32 -11.90 0.33 -9.93
C GLY A 32 -11.88 1.71 -9.29
N PHE A 33 -12.36 2.74 -9.98
CA PHE A 33 -12.49 4.09 -9.45
C PHE A 33 -13.93 4.43 -9.13
N VAL A 34 -14.14 5.08 -7.99
CA VAL A 34 -15.46 5.53 -7.52
C VAL A 34 -15.49 7.07 -7.51
N PRO A 35 -16.41 7.71 -8.25
CA PRO A 35 -16.54 9.17 -8.28
C PRO A 35 -17.19 9.71 -7.01
N ILE A 36 -16.64 10.81 -6.47
CA ILE A 36 -17.25 11.61 -5.40
C ILE A 36 -18.20 12.60 -6.06
N VAL A 37 -19.49 12.24 -6.11
CA VAL A 37 -20.50 12.99 -6.87
C VAL A 37 -21.29 13.99 -6.02
N LYS A 38 -21.25 13.85 -4.70
CA LYS A 38 -22.00 14.70 -3.75
C LYS A 38 -21.10 15.22 -2.64
N CYS A 39 -21.40 16.44 -2.21
CA CYS A 39 -20.80 17.03 -1.03
C CYS A 39 -21.33 16.34 0.22
N GLN A 40 -20.46 16.15 1.21
CA GLN A 40 -20.78 15.39 2.42
C GLN A 40 -21.80 16.11 3.31
N ASP A 41 -21.75 17.45 3.35
CA ASP A 41 -22.51 18.28 4.30
C ASP A 41 -23.91 18.64 3.84
N ASP A 42 -24.07 19.07 2.59
CA ASP A 42 -25.34 19.53 2.03
C ASP A 42 -25.93 18.62 0.96
N GLN A 43 -25.23 17.53 0.62
CA GLN A 43 -25.61 16.59 -0.44
C GLN A 43 -25.77 17.24 -1.82
N GLY A 44 -25.23 18.46 -1.98
CA GLY A 44 -25.13 19.16 -3.24
C GLY A 44 -24.14 18.49 -4.19
N GLU A 45 -24.14 18.93 -5.45
CA GLU A 45 -23.27 18.36 -6.48
C GLU A 45 -21.79 18.70 -6.20
N ALA A 46 -20.93 17.69 -6.15
CA ALA A 46 -19.49 17.86 -5.94
C ALA A 46 -18.74 18.14 -7.25
N ASP A 47 -19.28 19.04 -8.06
CA ASP A 47 -18.70 19.47 -9.32
C ASP A 47 -17.60 20.51 -9.08
N LEU A 48 -16.37 20.15 -9.39
CA LEU A 48 -15.19 20.99 -9.22
C LEU A 48 -15.00 22.01 -10.35
N TRP A 49 -15.87 21.97 -11.38
CA TRP A 49 -15.81 22.87 -12.52
C TRP A 49 -17.02 23.79 -12.52
N ARG A 50 -16.89 24.94 -11.84
CA ARG A 50 -17.96 25.94 -11.88
C ARG A 50 -17.85 26.78 -13.14
N ASP A 51 -18.83 26.65 -14.02
CA ASP A 51 -18.94 27.52 -15.19
C ASP A 51 -19.40 28.93 -14.82
N GLY A 52 -18.98 29.90 -15.66
CA GLY A 52 -19.52 31.25 -15.62
C GLY A 52 -20.94 31.27 -16.18
N PHE A 53 -21.74 32.24 -15.73
CA PHE A 53 -23.19 32.41 -15.99
C PHE A 53 -23.66 32.44 -17.46
N PHE A 54 -22.78 32.27 -18.45
CA PHE A 54 -23.09 32.41 -19.88
C PHE A 54 -22.68 31.20 -20.75
N THR A 55 -22.36 30.05 -20.14
CA THR A 55 -21.94 28.86 -20.91
C THR A 55 -23.12 27.91 -21.15
N ILE A 56 -23.41 27.61 -22.42
CA ILE A 56 -24.54 26.77 -22.85
C ILE A 56 -24.29 25.27 -22.56
N ASN A 57 -23.02 24.82 -22.58
CA ASN A 57 -22.62 23.46 -22.24
C ASN A 57 -21.83 23.47 -20.93
N ARG A 58 -22.51 23.14 -19.83
CA ARG A 58 -21.87 23.07 -18.51
C ARG A 58 -20.84 21.95 -18.49
N GLN A 59 -19.57 22.30 -18.33
CA GLN A 59 -18.50 21.36 -18.04
C GLN A 59 -18.58 20.96 -16.58
N VAL A 60 -18.39 19.68 -16.30
CA VAL A 60 -18.37 19.15 -14.93
C VAL A 60 -17.09 18.36 -14.68
N ARG A 61 -16.65 18.31 -13.43
CA ARG A 61 -15.46 17.54 -13.02
C ARG A 61 -15.66 16.91 -11.65
N TYR A 62 -15.41 15.62 -11.56
CA TYR A 62 -15.49 14.88 -10.30
C TYR A 62 -14.16 14.22 -9.99
N ILE A 63 -13.76 14.26 -8.71
CA ILE A 63 -12.67 13.41 -8.21
C ILE A 63 -13.16 11.97 -8.15
N CYS A 64 -12.33 11.04 -8.60
CA CYS A 64 -12.55 9.61 -8.41
C CYS A 64 -11.39 9.01 -7.63
N THR A 65 -11.70 8.09 -6.73
CA THR A 65 -10.71 7.41 -5.88
C THR A 65 -10.75 5.90 -6.14
N SER A 66 -9.61 5.24 -6.02
CA SER A 66 -9.50 3.79 -6.05
C SER A 66 -8.81 3.28 -4.80
N THR A 67 -9.28 2.14 -4.30
CA THR A 67 -8.67 1.37 -3.22
C THR A 67 -8.18 0.01 -3.70
N GLU A 68 -8.28 -0.25 -5.02
CA GLU A 68 -7.85 -1.50 -5.62
C GLU A 68 -6.33 -1.64 -5.51
N ILE A 69 -5.91 -2.86 -5.20
CA ILE A 69 -4.50 -3.25 -5.17
C ILE A 69 -4.20 -3.83 -6.55
N PRO A 70 -3.15 -3.37 -7.26
CA PRO A 70 -2.76 -3.94 -8.53
C PRO A 70 -2.53 -5.45 -8.42
N ASP A 71 -2.92 -6.20 -9.46
CA ASP A 71 -2.83 -7.66 -9.47
C ASP A 71 -1.42 -8.13 -9.07
N SER A 72 -1.40 -9.16 -8.21
CA SER A 72 -0.22 -9.76 -7.60
C SER A 72 0.86 -10.24 -8.59
N ASN A 73 0.50 -10.43 -9.86
CA ASN A 73 1.40 -10.92 -10.90
C ASN A 73 2.36 -9.82 -11.40
N ILE A 74 2.08 -8.56 -11.07
CA ILE A 74 2.91 -7.43 -11.44
C ILE A 74 3.84 -7.11 -10.26
N ARG A 75 5.16 -7.16 -10.49
CA ARG A 75 6.19 -6.81 -9.48
C ARG A 75 6.26 -5.31 -9.15
N THR A 76 5.17 -4.57 -9.33
CA THR A 76 5.10 -3.16 -8.94
C THR A 76 4.76 -3.06 -7.46
N PRO A 77 5.52 -2.30 -6.66
CA PRO A 77 5.16 -2.07 -5.27
C PRO A 77 3.81 -1.36 -5.20
N VAL A 78 2.96 -1.80 -4.27
CA VAL A 78 1.67 -1.14 -4.00
C VAL A 78 1.95 0.30 -3.59
N GLN A 79 1.34 1.26 -4.30
CA GLN A 79 1.42 2.67 -3.94
C GLN A 79 0.17 3.10 -3.19
N VAL A 80 0.35 4.05 -2.27
CA VAL A 80 -0.74 4.67 -1.51
C VAL A 80 -0.60 6.19 -1.57
N ILE A 81 -1.73 6.88 -1.56
CA ILE A 81 -1.75 8.34 -1.49
C ILE A 81 -1.53 8.77 -0.04
N THR A 82 -0.47 9.53 0.21
CA THR A 82 -0.10 9.99 1.56
C THR A 82 -0.49 11.43 1.81
N ASN A 83 -0.60 12.23 0.75
CA ASN A 83 -0.99 13.63 0.88
C ASN A 83 -1.73 14.16 -0.36
N LEU A 84 -2.56 15.18 -0.14
CA LEU A 84 -3.42 15.83 -1.11
C LEU A 84 -3.42 17.34 -0.85
N ILE A 85 -3.07 18.14 -1.86
CA ILE A 85 -3.06 19.61 -1.76
C ILE A 85 -3.67 20.24 -3.01
N ILE A 86 -4.24 21.43 -2.84
CA ILE A 86 -4.72 22.25 -3.94
C ILE A 86 -3.73 23.39 -4.18
N VAL A 87 -3.20 23.48 -5.40
CA VAL A 87 -2.19 24.47 -5.81
C VAL A 87 -2.79 25.37 -6.88
N ARG A 88 -2.45 26.67 -6.92
CA ARG A 88 -2.88 27.53 -8.04
C ARG A 88 -2.11 27.15 -9.29
N GLU A 89 -2.73 27.28 -10.45
CA GLU A 89 -2.07 26.96 -11.73
C GLU A 89 -0.85 27.87 -12.01
N SER A 90 -0.83 29.09 -11.46
CA SER A 90 0.31 30.01 -11.54
C SER A 90 1.50 29.61 -10.68
N ASP A 91 1.29 28.74 -9.69
CA ASP A 91 2.28 28.42 -8.67
C ASP A 91 3.00 27.11 -9.03
N PRO A 92 4.29 26.97 -8.71
CA PRO A 92 5.01 25.73 -8.98
C PRO A 92 4.46 24.57 -8.15
N ILE A 93 4.40 23.38 -8.75
CA ILE A 93 4.02 22.16 -8.04
C ILE A 93 5.09 21.82 -6.99
N PRO A 94 4.72 21.65 -5.71
CA PRO A 94 5.69 21.32 -4.66
C PRO A 94 6.40 19.99 -4.90
N HIS A 95 7.65 19.88 -4.43
CA HIS A 95 8.45 18.66 -4.59
C HIS A 95 7.75 17.43 -3.98
N GLY A 96 7.78 16.32 -4.72
CA GLY A 96 7.14 15.06 -4.32
C GLY A 96 5.64 15.00 -4.60
N TYR A 97 5.05 16.04 -5.20
CA TYR A 97 3.66 16.02 -5.66
C TYR A 97 3.57 15.89 -7.17
N VAL A 98 2.50 15.26 -7.63
CA VAL A 98 2.10 15.17 -9.03
C VAL A 98 0.74 15.85 -9.19
N ALA A 99 0.64 16.75 -10.16
CA ALA A 99 -0.61 17.42 -10.50
C ALA A 99 -1.47 16.55 -11.42
N ILE A 100 -2.78 16.53 -11.17
CA ILE A 100 -3.75 15.88 -12.05
C ILE A 100 -4.24 16.93 -13.05
N ASP A 101 -3.56 17.01 -14.20
CA ASP A 101 -3.76 18.08 -15.18
C ASP A 101 -4.89 17.81 -16.17
N TYR A 102 -5.18 16.53 -16.40
CA TYR A 102 -6.14 16.07 -17.40
C TYR A 102 -7.14 15.08 -16.82
N THR A 103 -8.34 15.08 -17.40
CA THR A 103 -9.36 14.09 -17.08
C THR A 103 -8.97 12.72 -17.61
N ALA A 104 -9.26 11.67 -16.84
CA ALA A 104 -8.89 10.30 -17.21
C ALA A 104 -9.73 9.76 -18.38
N ASP A 105 -10.98 10.19 -18.50
CA ASP A 105 -11.97 9.72 -19.47
C ASP A 105 -11.89 10.44 -20.83
N SER A 106 -11.72 11.76 -20.83
CA SER A 106 -11.74 12.58 -22.06
C SER A 106 -10.42 13.27 -22.40
N ARG A 107 -9.40 13.19 -21.53
CA ARG A 107 -8.10 13.89 -21.69
C ARG A 107 -8.24 15.40 -21.88
N GLU A 108 -9.31 15.98 -21.36
CA GLU A 108 -9.51 17.43 -21.31
C GLU A 108 -8.81 18.02 -20.08
N LYS A 109 -8.62 19.33 -20.04
CA LYS A 109 -8.09 20.00 -18.84
C LYS A 109 -8.94 19.66 -17.62
N SER A 110 -8.30 19.28 -16.51
CA SER A 110 -8.97 18.85 -15.29
C SER A 110 -9.64 20.00 -14.56
N LEU A 111 -8.98 21.16 -14.46
CA LEU A 111 -9.42 22.35 -13.72
C LEU A 111 -8.89 23.65 -14.36
N ARG A 112 -9.50 24.79 -14.05
CA ARG A 112 -9.23 26.07 -14.76
C ARG A 112 -8.17 26.99 -14.14
N LYS A 113 -8.02 26.98 -12.81
CA LYS A 113 -7.20 27.95 -12.06
C LYS A 113 -6.33 27.30 -10.99
N LYS A 114 -6.56 26.02 -10.74
CA LYS A 114 -5.94 25.26 -9.65
C LYS A 114 -5.67 23.85 -10.15
N TYR A 115 -4.71 23.19 -9.53
CA TYR A 115 -4.43 21.78 -9.68
C TYR A 115 -4.78 21.04 -8.40
N VAL A 116 -5.35 19.85 -8.55
CA VAL A 116 -5.34 18.85 -7.49
C VAL A 116 -4.01 18.13 -7.59
N CYS A 117 -3.20 18.18 -6.53
CA CYS A 117 -1.89 17.56 -6.49
C CYS A 117 -1.86 16.47 -5.42
N ILE A 118 -1.34 15.31 -5.77
CA ILE A 118 -1.20 14.16 -4.86
C ILE A 118 0.25 13.81 -4.64
N ARG A 119 0.55 13.33 -3.44
CA ARG A 119 1.80 12.63 -3.14
C ARG A 119 1.48 11.15 -2.94
N THR A 120 2.17 10.31 -3.70
CA THR A 120 2.13 8.86 -3.52
C THR A 120 3.45 8.37 -2.94
N GLU A 121 3.37 7.36 -2.09
CA GLU A 121 4.55 6.64 -1.60
C GLU A 121 4.29 5.14 -1.72
N PRO A 122 5.34 4.32 -1.92
CA PRO A 122 5.26 2.88 -1.74
C PRO A 122 4.73 2.54 -0.36
N ARG A 123 3.79 1.59 -0.29
CA ARG A 123 3.16 1.16 0.97
C ARG A 123 4.23 0.85 2.03
N ASP A 124 5.26 0.09 1.67
CA ASP A 124 6.32 -0.39 2.58
C ASP A 124 7.12 0.74 3.26
N ARG A 125 6.99 1.99 2.79
CA ARG A 125 7.70 3.17 3.33
C ARG A 125 6.87 4.01 4.30
N VAL A 126 5.58 3.74 4.44
CA VAL A 126 4.66 4.58 5.22
C VAL A 126 3.80 3.75 6.14
N VAL A 127 3.40 4.32 7.27
CA VAL A 127 2.54 3.66 8.27
C VAL A 127 1.07 4.08 8.12
N ASP A 128 0.84 5.24 7.54
CA ASP A 128 -0.43 5.89 7.35
C ASP A 128 -0.59 6.42 5.91
N ALA A 129 -1.84 6.52 5.47
CA ALA A 129 -2.20 7.04 4.15
C ALA A 129 -3.61 7.62 4.19
N ILE A 130 -3.98 8.33 3.14
CA ILE A 130 -5.34 8.84 2.98
C ILE A 130 -6.28 7.66 2.77
N GLY A 131 -7.28 7.53 3.65
CA GLY A 131 -8.34 6.51 3.54
C GLY A 131 -9.65 7.07 3.00
N GLU A 132 -9.85 8.38 3.12
CA GLU A 132 -11.11 9.01 2.77
C GLU A 132 -10.88 10.44 2.27
N ILE A 133 -11.64 10.83 1.25
CA ILE A 133 -11.70 12.20 0.72
C ILE A 133 -13.16 12.62 0.72
N ILE A 134 -13.43 13.81 1.26
CA ILE A 134 -14.76 14.42 1.28
C ILE A 134 -14.70 15.82 0.69
N ILE A 135 -15.85 16.27 0.18
CA ILE A 135 -16.02 17.61 -0.38
C ILE A 135 -17.13 18.31 0.40
N LEU A 136 -16.91 19.56 0.79
CA LEU A 136 -17.83 20.37 1.58
C LEU A 136 -18.28 21.59 0.76
N GLY A 137 -19.58 21.69 0.52
CA GLY A 137 -20.19 22.72 -0.32
C GLY A 137 -20.68 23.94 0.45
N LYS A 138 -21.18 23.73 1.68
CA LYS A 138 -21.82 24.78 2.47
C LYS A 138 -20.94 25.28 3.61
N THR A 139 -20.31 24.37 4.35
CA THR A 139 -19.41 24.74 5.45
C THR A 139 -17.95 24.75 5.02
N LYS A 140 -17.20 25.75 5.50
CA LYS A 140 -15.74 25.80 5.38
C LYS A 140 -15.01 25.31 6.63
N LYS A 141 -15.76 24.84 7.62
CA LYS A 141 -15.20 24.23 8.82
C LYS A 141 -14.81 22.79 8.53
N VAL A 142 -13.52 22.50 8.65
CA VAL A 142 -12.98 21.14 8.52
C VAL A 142 -13.57 20.26 9.63
N PRO A 143 -14.15 19.08 9.29
CA PRO A 143 -14.65 18.13 10.28
C PRO A 143 -13.54 17.57 11.16
N ARG A 144 -13.91 17.01 12.31
CA ARG A 144 -12.96 16.34 13.20
C ARG A 144 -12.29 15.17 12.46
N ASP A 145 -10.98 15.01 12.65
CA ASP A 145 -10.15 13.97 12.05
C ASP A 145 -9.90 14.10 10.54
N TYR A 146 -10.35 15.20 9.91
CA TYR A 146 -9.98 15.53 8.54
C TYR A 146 -8.97 16.67 8.52
N THR A 147 -8.20 16.72 7.43
CA THR A 147 -7.27 17.79 7.08
C THR A 147 -7.76 18.48 5.80
N SER A 148 -7.64 19.81 5.75
CA SER A 148 -7.98 20.59 4.56
C SER A 148 -6.88 20.46 3.49
N ALA A 149 -7.24 20.00 2.30
CA ALA A 149 -6.37 20.06 1.11
C ALA A 149 -6.40 21.46 0.45
N GLY A 150 -7.51 22.18 0.60
CA GLY A 150 -7.76 23.49 0.01
C GLY A 150 -9.13 23.56 -0.68
N ASP A 151 -9.46 24.74 -1.21
CA ASP A 151 -10.74 25.01 -1.87
C ASP A 151 -10.62 25.02 -3.40
N ILE A 152 -11.70 24.65 -4.10
CA ILE A 152 -11.87 24.81 -5.55
C ILE A 152 -13.29 25.36 -5.76
N ASP A 153 -13.41 26.54 -6.35
CA ASP A 153 -14.70 27.17 -6.69
C ASP A 153 -15.75 27.13 -5.56
N SER A 154 -15.33 27.46 -4.33
CA SER A 154 -16.17 27.44 -3.14
C SER A 154 -16.59 26.04 -2.67
N LEU A 155 -15.97 24.96 -3.16
CA LEU A 155 -15.99 23.63 -2.55
C LEU A 155 -14.70 23.42 -1.76
N LEU A 156 -14.79 22.97 -0.51
CA LEU A 156 -13.61 22.68 0.33
C LEU A 156 -13.32 21.19 0.26
N ILE A 157 -12.11 20.82 -0.15
CA ILE A 157 -11.66 19.44 -0.22
C ILE A 157 -10.93 19.11 1.08
N CYS A 158 -11.36 18.02 1.72
CA CYS A 158 -10.77 17.51 2.93
C CYS A 158 -10.44 16.03 2.77
N TYR A 159 -9.46 15.56 3.53
CA TYR A 159 -9.08 14.15 3.54
C TYR A 159 -8.80 13.66 4.96
N LYS A 160 -8.99 12.37 5.19
CA LYS A 160 -8.71 11.70 6.45
C LYS A 160 -7.58 10.70 6.27
N VAL A 161 -6.57 10.83 7.12
CA VAL A 161 -5.45 9.90 7.19
C VAL A 161 -5.83 8.75 8.11
N ILE A 162 -5.55 7.53 7.69
CA ILE A 162 -5.79 6.31 8.43
C ILE A 162 -4.48 5.51 8.57
N PRO A 163 -4.32 4.76 9.68
CA PRO A 163 -3.26 3.77 9.76
C PRO A 163 -3.53 2.66 8.73
N ILE A 164 -2.50 2.29 7.96
CA ILE A 164 -2.66 1.26 6.95
C ILE A 164 -2.53 -0.12 7.64
N PRO A 165 -3.48 -1.06 7.42
CA PRO A 165 -3.40 -2.40 7.99
C PRO A 165 -2.09 -3.11 7.63
N GLN A 166 -1.49 -3.83 8.58
CA GLN A 166 -0.22 -4.54 8.34
C GLN A 166 -0.32 -5.54 7.19
N THR A 167 -1.48 -6.17 7.01
CA THR A 167 -1.74 -7.14 5.94
C THR A 167 -2.06 -6.50 4.58
N TYR A 168 -2.23 -5.18 4.52
CA TYR A 168 -2.65 -4.49 3.29
C TYR A 168 -1.54 -4.53 2.23
N GLY A 169 -1.85 -5.10 1.06
CA GLY A 169 -0.91 -5.19 -0.06
C GLY A 169 0.24 -6.18 0.15
N ILE A 170 0.22 -6.95 1.24
CA ILE A 170 1.19 -8.03 1.47
C ILE A 170 0.69 -9.29 0.77
N GLN A 171 1.50 -9.80 -0.14
CA GLN A 171 1.31 -11.13 -0.71
C GLN A 171 1.72 -12.18 0.32
N THR A 172 0.77 -12.64 1.14
CA THR A 172 0.96 -13.92 1.83
C THR A 172 0.73 -15.02 0.81
N SER A 173 1.77 -15.81 0.53
CA SER A 173 1.62 -17.06 -0.22
C SER A 173 0.57 -17.91 0.49
N ASN A 174 -0.64 -17.99 -0.06
CA ASN A 174 -1.68 -18.87 0.46
C ASN A 174 -1.33 -20.29 0.06
N SER A 175 -0.41 -20.93 0.77
CA SER A 175 -0.35 -22.38 0.82
C SER A 175 -1.50 -22.88 1.70
N THR A 176 -2.73 -22.79 1.18
CA THR A 176 -3.86 -23.54 1.72
C THR A 176 -3.68 -25.00 1.31
N SER A 177 -2.93 -25.77 2.10
CA SER A 177 -3.09 -27.21 2.07
C SER A 177 -4.51 -27.51 2.55
N ASN A 178 -5.35 -28.00 1.66
CA ASN A 178 -6.62 -28.63 2.00
C ASN A 178 -6.33 -29.76 2.99
N LEU A 179 -6.57 -29.51 4.28
CA LEU A 179 -6.64 -30.55 5.29
C LEU A 179 -8.11 -30.81 5.50
N GLU A 180 -8.60 -31.83 4.80
CA GLU A 180 -9.86 -32.49 5.10
C GLU A 180 -9.85 -32.90 6.58
N THR A 181 -10.88 -32.46 7.28
CA THR A 181 -11.13 -32.77 8.68
C THR A 181 -11.45 -34.25 8.84
N GLN A 182 -10.43 -35.08 9.05
CA GLN A 182 -10.60 -36.34 9.78
C GLN A 182 -10.02 -36.19 11.18
N GLN A 183 -10.93 -36.30 12.14
CA GLN A 183 -10.69 -36.33 13.57
C GLN A 183 -9.66 -37.40 13.91
N GLN A 184 -8.54 -37.03 14.56
CA GLN A 184 -8.11 -37.63 15.84
C GLN A 184 -6.72 -37.12 16.30
N SER A 185 -6.70 -36.70 17.57
CA SER A 185 -5.61 -36.80 18.57
C SER A 185 -4.24 -36.16 18.31
N THR A 186 -3.96 -35.13 19.12
CA THR A 186 -2.72 -34.87 19.89
C THR A 186 -1.35 -35.10 19.22
N GLY A 187 -0.63 -34.01 18.93
CA GLY A 187 0.83 -33.93 19.07
C GLY A 187 1.62 -33.37 17.87
N GLY A 188 2.45 -32.34 18.14
CA GLY A 188 3.62 -31.97 17.34
C GLY A 188 3.48 -30.75 16.42
N LEU A 189 4.38 -29.77 16.58
CA LEU A 189 4.45 -28.54 15.77
C LEU A 189 5.22 -28.69 14.44
N TYR A 190 5.67 -29.89 14.06
CA TYR A 190 6.43 -30.11 12.82
C TYR A 190 6.09 -31.46 12.17
N PRO A 191 5.75 -31.51 10.87
CA PRO A 191 5.52 -32.77 10.17
C PRO A 191 6.85 -33.35 9.67
N GLY A 192 7.12 -34.63 9.98
CA GLY A 192 8.03 -35.45 9.18
C GLY A 192 9.29 -36.03 9.84
N LEU A 193 9.44 -36.03 11.17
CA LEU A 193 10.49 -36.82 11.82
C LEU A 193 9.93 -38.06 12.54
N PRO A 194 10.57 -39.23 12.42
CA PRO A 194 10.20 -40.40 13.22
C PRO A 194 10.45 -40.11 14.71
N ASN A 195 9.42 -40.38 15.51
CA ASN A 195 9.41 -40.17 16.95
C ASN A 195 10.37 -41.14 17.66
N LEU A 196 11.59 -40.69 17.97
CA LEU A 196 12.50 -41.44 18.83
C LEU A 196 12.27 -41.01 20.28
N SER A 197 11.29 -41.65 20.92
CA SER A 197 11.11 -41.58 22.36
C SER A 197 12.25 -42.29 23.08
N SER A 198 12.75 -41.68 24.15
CA SER A 198 13.68 -42.20 25.17
C SER A 198 15.19 -41.99 24.94
N SER A 199 15.65 -40.78 25.25
CA SER A 199 16.84 -40.59 26.09
C SER A 199 16.87 -39.17 26.63
N THR A 200 16.47 -39.00 27.89
CA THR A 200 16.85 -37.81 28.67
C THR A 200 18.34 -37.89 28.98
N PRO A 201 19.02 -36.74 29.07
CA PRO A 201 19.94 -36.58 30.18
C PRO A 201 19.64 -35.32 30.99
N ALA A 202 19.64 -35.55 32.30
CA ALA A 202 20.12 -34.69 33.38
C ALA A 202 19.64 -33.23 33.43
N ASN A 203 18.70 -32.89 34.31
CA ASN A 203 18.94 -32.56 35.73
C ASN A 203 19.46 -31.12 35.90
N LEU A 204 18.51 -30.20 36.12
CA LEU A 204 18.75 -28.92 36.78
C LEU A 204 17.90 -28.92 38.05
N ASP A 205 18.57 -29.19 39.16
CA ASP A 205 18.07 -29.01 40.51
C ASP A 205 17.82 -27.52 40.77
N VAL A 206 16.56 -27.14 40.93
CA VAL A 206 16.16 -25.87 41.55
C VAL A 206 15.09 -26.18 42.58
N THR A 207 15.55 -26.49 43.79
CA THR A 207 14.74 -26.44 45.01
C THR A 207 14.06 -25.08 45.16
N GLY A 208 12.72 -25.05 45.14
CA GLY A 208 11.96 -23.83 45.44
C GLY A 208 10.47 -23.98 45.14
N ALA A 209 9.69 -24.31 46.16
CA ALA A 209 8.25 -24.53 46.11
C ALA A 209 7.43 -23.35 45.55
N SER A 210 6.43 -23.66 44.72
CA SER A 210 5.00 -23.35 44.93
C SER A 210 4.26 -23.19 43.60
N GLY A 211 3.11 -23.85 43.50
CA GLY A 211 2.31 -23.95 42.28
C GLY A 211 1.86 -22.61 41.70
N SER A 212 1.91 -22.51 40.37
CA SER A 212 1.08 -21.57 39.64
C SER A 212 0.78 -22.13 38.25
N THR A 213 -0.49 -22.11 37.93
CA THR A 213 -1.06 -22.55 36.66
C THR A 213 -0.51 -21.70 35.51
N ALA A 214 -0.12 -22.38 34.45
CA ALA A 214 0.53 -21.81 33.28
C ALA A 214 -0.46 -21.05 32.39
N PHE A 215 -0.83 -19.80 32.71
CA PHE A 215 -1.45 -18.86 31.76
C PHE A 215 -1.21 -17.36 32.07
N THR A 216 -0.18 -16.98 32.82
CA THR A 216 0.15 -15.54 33.00
C THR A 216 1.66 -15.31 33.00
N MET A 217 2.20 -14.77 31.90
CA MET A 217 3.55 -14.22 31.91
C MET A 217 3.51 -12.81 32.50
N LYS A 218 3.98 -12.68 33.74
CA LYS A 218 4.35 -11.38 34.32
C LYS A 218 5.67 -10.95 33.69
N ASN A 219 5.64 -9.85 32.94
CA ASN A 219 6.83 -9.28 32.30
C ASN A 219 7.68 -8.57 33.36
N VAL A 220 8.61 -9.30 33.99
CA VAL A 220 9.65 -8.72 34.86
C VAL A 220 10.98 -8.78 34.12
N GLY A 221 11.37 -7.65 33.53
CA GLY A 221 12.77 -7.20 33.44
C GLY A 221 13.83 -8.14 32.87
N ALA A 222 13.51 -9.07 31.96
CA ALA A 222 14.55 -9.83 31.26
C ALA A 222 15.15 -8.98 30.13
N PRO A 223 16.49 -8.95 29.95
CA PRO A 223 17.12 -8.21 28.86
C PRO A 223 16.59 -8.73 27.53
N ARG A 224 16.20 -7.80 26.64
CA ARG A 224 15.73 -8.10 25.29
C ARG A 224 16.90 -8.63 24.46
N VAL A 225 17.21 -9.91 24.60
CA VAL A 225 18.16 -10.62 23.73
C VAL A 225 17.53 -10.63 22.34
N LYS A 226 18.09 -9.87 21.41
CA LYS A 226 17.68 -9.93 20.00
C LYS A 226 18.14 -11.27 19.44
N ALA A 227 17.40 -11.84 18.49
CA ALA A 227 17.75 -13.14 17.88
C ALA A 227 19.14 -13.17 17.20
N ILE A 228 19.78 -12.00 17.06
CA ILE A 228 21.11 -11.83 16.48
C ILE A 228 22.19 -11.44 17.51
N ASP A 229 21.84 -11.27 18.78
CA ASP A 229 22.83 -11.01 19.84
C ASP A 229 23.69 -12.26 20.05
N GLY A 230 25.00 -12.13 19.84
CA GLY A 230 25.97 -13.23 19.92
C GLY A 230 26.27 -13.92 18.58
N ILE A 231 25.70 -13.45 17.46
CA ILE A 231 26.05 -13.96 16.13
C ILE A 231 27.21 -13.14 15.55
N ASP A 232 28.38 -13.77 15.49
CA ASP A 232 29.56 -13.23 14.78
C ASP A 232 29.33 -13.30 13.26
N PHE A 233 29.05 -12.15 12.63
CA PHE A 233 29.02 -12.06 11.17
C PHE A 233 30.44 -12.00 10.63
N LYS A 234 30.95 -13.13 10.14
CA LYS A 234 32.23 -13.21 9.45
C LYS A 234 32.00 -13.39 7.95
N VAL A 235 32.62 -12.53 7.15
CA VAL A 235 32.62 -12.64 5.69
C VAL A 235 33.34 -13.92 5.30
N ASN A 236 32.82 -14.63 4.29
CA ASN A 236 33.45 -15.85 3.80
C ASN A 236 34.91 -15.54 3.39
N PRO A 237 35.91 -16.29 3.92
CA PRO A 237 37.34 -16.03 3.69
C PRO A 237 37.76 -15.97 2.22
N MET A 238 36.96 -16.54 1.32
CA MET A 238 37.14 -16.45 -0.13
C MET A 238 37.08 -15.02 -0.66
N PHE A 239 36.35 -14.12 0.01
CA PHE A 239 36.19 -12.72 -0.41
C PHE A 239 37.13 -11.77 0.34
N VAL A 240 37.63 -12.16 1.50
CA VAL A 240 38.54 -11.32 2.33
C VAL A 240 39.94 -11.22 1.72
N ARG A 241 40.36 -12.22 0.93
CA ARG A 241 41.69 -12.24 0.30
C ARG A 241 41.81 -11.34 -0.94
N THR A 242 40.69 -10.93 -1.53
CA THR A 242 40.68 -10.12 -2.76
C THR A 242 40.93 -8.64 -2.46
N ASP A 243 40.70 -8.19 -1.22
CA ASP A 243 40.79 -6.78 -0.83
C ASP A 243 42.19 -6.35 -0.30
N SER A 244 43.20 -7.22 -0.41
CA SER A 244 44.55 -6.95 0.12
C SER A 244 45.51 -6.31 -0.88
N SER A 245 45.12 -6.11 -2.14
CA SER A 245 45.95 -5.40 -3.10
C SER A 245 45.11 -4.71 -4.16
N ASP A 246 45.05 -3.39 -4.02
CA ASP A 246 44.64 -2.40 -5.01
C ASP A 246 43.13 -2.06 -5.05
N GLY A 247 42.85 -0.79 -4.79
CA GLY A 247 41.51 -0.27 -4.54
C GLY A 247 40.71 -0.05 -5.83
N SER A 248 39.81 -0.98 -6.15
CA SER A 248 38.50 -0.62 -6.71
C SER A 248 37.52 -1.79 -6.66
N SER A 249 36.52 -1.73 -5.78
CA SER A 249 35.30 -2.53 -5.92
C SER A 249 34.45 -1.93 -7.06
N LYS A 250 34.87 -2.11 -8.31
CA LYS A 250 34.03 -1.79 -9.47
C LYS A 250 33.15 -3.00 -9.77
N LEU A 251 31.84 -2.76 -9.79
CA LEU A 251 30.88 -3.72 -10.32
C LEU A 251 31.30 -4.11 -11.75
N PRO A 252 31.14 -5.39 -12.14
CA PRO A 252 31.50 -5.83 -13.48
C PRO A 252 30.75 -5.00 -14.53
N ASP A 253 31.46 -4.59 -15.57
CA ASP A 253 30.88 -3.84 -16.67
C ASP A 253 29.93 -4.74 -17.47
N LEU A 254 28.64 -4.41 -17.42
CA LEU A 254 27.57 -5.14 -18.11
C LEU A 254 27.36 -4.65 -19.55
N SER A 255 28.17 -3.70 -20.05
CA SER A 255 28.10 -3.19 -21.42
C SER A 255 28.20 -4.29 -22.47
N GLN A 256 28.92 -5.39 -22.18
CA GLN A 256 29.03 -6.57 -23.04
C GLN A 256 27.68 -7.28 -23.32
N PHE A 257 26.67 -7.06 -22.48
CA PHE A 257 25.35 -7.67 -22.62
C PHE A 257 24.34 -6.79 -23.35
N THR A 258 24.70 -5.54 -23.69
CA THR A 258 23.81 -4.60 -24.37
C THR A 258 23.43 -5.03 -25.80
N HIS A 259 24.18 -5.97 -26.40
CA HIS A 259 23.96 -6.46 -27.76
C HIS A 259 23.18 -7.79 -27.82
N LEU A 260 22.63 -8.25 -26.69
CA LEU A 260 21.83 -9.47 -26.62
C LEU A 260 20.36 -9.16 -26.90
N ASP A 261 20.07 -8.80 -28.15
CA ASP A 261 18.69 -8.76 -28.66
C ASP A 261 18.12 -10.18 -28.76
N GLN A 262 16.79 -10.28 -28.63
CA GLN A 262 16.04 -11.55 -28.58
C GLN A 262 16.40 -12.51 -29.73
N ASN A 263 16.45 -12.00 -30.97
CA ASN A 263 16.82 -12.82 -32.15
C ASN A 263 18.23 -13.42 -32.04
N ARG A 264 19.17 -12.71 -31.40
CA ARG A 264 20.55 -13.16 -31.28
C ARG A 264 20.72 -14.20 -30.17
N LEU A 265 19.86 -14.13 -29.15
CA LEU A 265 19.79 -15.13 -28.07
C LEU A 265 19.23 -16.46 -28.59
N GLU A 266 18.22 -16.39 -29.45
CA GLU A 266 17.66 -17.55 -30.15
C GLU A 266 18.70 -18.20 -31.08
N ASP A 267 19.37 -17.42 -31.94
CA ASP A 267 20.34 -17.97 -32.90
C ASP A 267 21.62 -18.51 -32.24
N LYS A 268 22.16 -17.79 -31.25
CA LYS A 268 23.47 -18.12 -30.67
C LYS A 268 23.39 -19.17 -29.57
N TYR A 269 22.34 -19.13 -28.77
CA TYR A 269 22.22 -19.97 -27.56
C TYR A 269 21.00 -20.89 -27.60
N ASN A 270 20.21 -20.87 -28.68
CA ASN A 270 18.98 -21.65 -28.81
C ASN A 270 18.04 -21.44 -27.62
N TYR A 271 18.00 -20.22 -27.11
CA TYR A 271 17.19 -19.87 -25.95
C TYR A 271 15.76 -19.56 -26.41
N SER A 272 14.83 -20.49 -26.19
CA SER A 272 13.48 -20.45 -26.77
C SER A 272 12.47 -19.57 -26.03
N PHE A 273 12.90 -18.86 -24.98
CA PHE A 273 12.07 -18.04 -24.10
C PHE A 273 10.79 -18.73 -23.58
N ALA A 274 10.74 -20.06 -23.54
CA ALA A 274 9.51 -20.81 -23.25
C ALA A 274 8.99 -20.53 -21.83
N THR A 275 9.91 -20.36 -20.88
CA THR A 275 9.59 -19.99 -19.50
C THR A 275 8.96 -18.61 -19.43
N GLU A 276 9.52 -17.63 -20.14
CA GLU A 276 9.04 -16.25 -20.20
C GLU A 276 7.67 -16.16 -20.87
N HIS A 277 7.46 -16.92 -21.95
CA HIS A 277 6.18 -16.99 -22.66
C HIS A 277 5.09 -17.69 -21.83
N SER A 278 5.44 -18.66 -20.99
CA SER A 278 4.47 -19.36 -20.12
C SER A 278 3.86 -18.47 -19.03
N VAL A 279 4.50 -17.34 -18.71
CA VAL A 279 4.00 -16.36 -17.74
C VAL A 279 2.93 -15.43 -18.37
N LEU A 280 2.84 -15.41 -19.71
CA LEU A 280 1.89 -14.58 -20.46
C LEU A 280 0.62 -15.33 -20.92
N SER A 281 0.51 -16.65 -20.69
CA SER A 281 -0.65 -17.48 -21.05
C SER A 281 -1.64 -17.67 -19.92
#